data_AF-A0A4Z2HMX7-F1
#
_entry.id   AF-A0A4Z2HMX7-F1
#
_cell.length_a   1.000
_cell.length_b   1.000
_cell.length_c   1.000
_cell.angle_alpha   90.00
_cell.angle_beta   90.00
_cell.angle_gamma   90.00
#
_symmetry.space_group_name_H-M   'P 1'
#
loop_
_entity.id
_entity.type
_entity.pdbx_description
1 polymer ?
#
loop_
_entity_poly.entity_id
_entity_poly.type
_entity_poly.pdbx_seq_one_letter_code
_entity_poly.pdbx_strand_id
1 'polypeptide(L)'
;MLYKSLVGSACTLLGAATAFKIAPVEVQTQAAALLHSAVRKSSLVEQANMRVELLPALSDNYMYLLIDVESREAAIVDPVEPIKVGSLNVKCLFTPCHTTGHICYYVTKEKSTEPPAVFTGDTLFVAGCGKFFEGTAEQMHKALIDILGCLPPETLVYCGHEYTVSNLKFARHVEPDNEVIQKKLAWAKEKCSNGEPTVPSTLADEFTFNPFMRVKEKSVQDHVKQTSSIETMRSLRKEKDVFRVPKV
;
A
#
# COMPACT_ATOMS: atom_id res chain seq x y z
N MET A 1 -49.34 -12.69 -36.51
CA MET A 1 -50.04 -12.34 -35.25
C MET A 1 -49.47 -10.99 -34.79
N LEU A 2 -49.87 -9.82 -35.30
CA LEU A 2 -51.16 -9.10 -35.23
C LEU A 2 -51.64 -8.83 -33.79
N TYR A 3 -51.30 -7.64 -33.25
CA TYR A 3 -52.15 -6.58 -32.63
C TYR A 3 -51.29 -5.74 -31.66
N LYS A 4 -50.83 -4.53 -32.00
CA LYS A 4 -51.47 -3.19 -31.89
C LYS A 4 -52.05 -2.84 -30.49
N SER A 5 -51.28 -1.99 -29.80
CA SER A 5 -51.65 -0.72 -29.13
C SER A 5 -53.09 -0.52 -28.64
N LEU A 6 -53.24 -0.08 -27.38
CA LEU A 6 -54.29 0.85 -26.98
C LEU A 6 -53.81 1.83 -25.90
N VAL A 7 -54.19 3.07 -26.14
CA VAL A 7 -53.92 4.32 -25.43
C VAL A 7 -54.99 4.56 -24.37
N GLY A 8 -54.66 5.32 -23.32
CA GLY A 8 -55.62 6.04 -22.48
C GLY A 8 -55.22 5.98 -21.01
N SER A 9 -55.37 7.02 -20.20
CA SER A 9 -55.93 8.35 -20.40
C SER A 9 -55.49 9.20 -19.21
N ALA A 10 -55.21 10.48 -19.44
CA ALA A 10 -55.10 11.46 -18.37
C ALA A 10 -56.48 11.67 -17.75
N CYS A 11 -56.60 11.48 -16.43
CA CYS A 11 -57.79 11.85 -15.68
C CYS A 11 -57.38 12.65 -14.45
N THR A 12 -57.65 13.94 -14.54
CA THR A 12 -57.65 14.93 -13.47
C THR A 12 -58.73 14.56 -12.46
N LEU A 13 -58.37 14.31 -11.21
CA LEU A 13 -59.32 14.29 -10.09
C LEU A 13 -58.82 15.20 -8.97
N LEU A 14 -59.57 16.29 -8.80
CA LEU A 14 -59.58 17.15 -7.62
C LEU A 14 -60.10 16.38 -6.40
N GLY A 15 -59.42 16.57 -5.27
CA GLY A 15 -60.06 16.85 -3.99
C GLY A 15 -60.82 15.72 -3.29
N ALA A 16 -60.11 14.94 -2.47
CA ALA A 16 -60.57 14.56 -1.13
C ALA A 16 -59.35 14.21 -0.28
N ALA A 17 -59.02 15.09 0.67
CA ALA A 17 -57.94 14.85 1.62
C ALA A 17 -58.39 13.80 2.65
N THR A 18 -57.96 12.56 2.48
CA THR A 18 -57.97 11.55 3.54
C THR A 18 -56.56 11.44 4.11
N ALA A 19 -56.38 11.97 5.32
CA ALA A 19 -55.15 11.83 6.07
C ALA A 19 -54.98 10.36 6.51
N PHE A 20 -54.24 9.58 5.75
CA PHE A 20 -53.66 8.34 6.27
C PHE A 20 -52.42 8.71 7.10
N LYS A 21 -52.47 8.41 8.41
CA LYS A 21 -51.27 8.39 9.25
C LYS A 21 -50.37 7.26 8.74
N ILE A 22 -49.36 7.62 7.96
CA ILE A 22 -48.23 6.74 7.67
C ILE A 22 -47.40 6.72 8.96
N ALA A 23 -47.35 5.57 9.63
CA ALA A 23 -46.42 5.35 10.73
C ALA A 23 -44.98 5.53 10.21
N PRO A 24 -44.04 6.09 11.00
CA PRO A 24 -42.67 6.21 10.56
C PRO A 24 -42.13 4.81 10.25
N VAL A 25 -41.65 4.61 9.03
CA VAL A 25 -40.79 3.48 8.70
C VAL A 25 -39.50 3.70 9.48
N GLU A 26 -39.31 2.96 10.56
CA GLU A 26 -38.00 2.81 11.16
C GLU A 26 -37.11 2.15 10.11
N VAL A 27 -36.29 2.96 9.45
CA VAL A 27 -35.10 2.47 8.79
C VAL A 27 -34.21 1.98 9.92
N GLN A 28 -34.28 0.68 10.20
CA GLN A 28 -33.23 -0.01 10.94
C GLN A 28 -31.95 0.16 10.11
N THR A 29 -31.20 1.21 10.45
CA THR A 29 -29.78 1.27 10.19
C THR A 29 -29.22 0.05 10.92
N GLN A 30 -28.97 -1.03 10.18
CA GLN A 30 -27.96 -1.99 10.59
C GLN A 30 -26.64 -1.22 10.60
N ALA A 31 -26.37 -0.55 11.73
CA ALA A 31 -25.02 -0.42 12.19
C ALA A 31 -24.48 -1.86 12.17
N ALA A 32 -23.56 -2.13 11.25
CA ALA A 32 -22.76 -3.33 11.30
C ALA A 32 -22.08 -3.30 12.67
N ALA A 33 -22.71 -3.97 13.63
CA ALA A 33 -22.20 -4.12 14.96
C ALA A 33 -20.85 -4.78 14.77
N LEU A 34 -19.80 -4.02 15.08
CA LEU A 34 -18.45 -4.51 15.26
C LEU A 34 -18.54 -5.82 16.04
N LEU A 35 -18.25 -6.93 15.36
CA LEU A 35 -17.90 -8.19 15.98
C LEU A 35 -16.66 -7.90 16.83
N HIS A 36 -16.88 -7.49 18.09
CA HIS A 36 -15.90 -7.69 19.14
C HIS A 36 -15.89 -9.20 19.40
N SER A 37 -15.27 -9.98 18.51
CA SER A 37 -14.75 -11.27 18.92
C SER A 37 -13.74 -10.99 20.02
N ALA A 38 -13.94 -11.53 21.21
CA ALA A 38 -13.00 -11.40 22.31
C ALA A 38 -11.59 -11.72 21.79
N VAL A 39 -10.72 -10.69 21.72
CA VAL A 39 -9.33 -10.86 21.28
C VAL A 39 -8.70 -11.90 22.19
N ARG A 40 -8.28 -13.04 21.63
CA ARG A 40 -7.59 -14.07 22.43
C ARG A 40 -6.36 -13.43 23.06
N LYS A 41 -5.93 -13.89 24.24
CA LYS A 41 -4.68 -13.41 24.83
C LYS A 41 -3.51 -14.12 24.17
N SER A 42 -2.38 -13.43 24.01
CA SER A 42 -1.13 -14.09 23.64
C SER A 42 -0.71 -15.08 24.72
N SER A 43 0.03 -16.11 24.31
CA SER A 43 0.57 -17.14 25.20
C SER A 43 2.03 -17.39 24.84
N LEU A 44 2.83 -17.77 25.84
CA LEU A 44 4.24 -18.09 25.65
C LEU A 44 4.47 -19.56 25.94
N VAL A 45 5.14 -20.24 25.03
CA VAL A 45 5.65 -21.60 25.21
C VAL A 45 7.16 -21.53 25.26
N GLU A 46 7.74 -21.95 26.39
CA GLU A 46 9.19 -21.97 26.58
C GLU A 46 9.73 -23.39 26.36
N GLN A 47 10.83 -23.46 25.61
CA GLN A 47 11.64 -24.65 25.39
C GLN A 47 13.10 -24.31 25.73
N ALA A 48 13.95 -25.33 25.89
CA ALA A 48 15.32 -25.14 26.35
C ALA A 48 16.15 -24.16 25.50
N ASN A 49 15.89 -24.12 24.19
CA ASN A 49 16.63 -23.31 23.21
C ASN A 49 15.74 -22.31 22.44
N MET A 50 14.42 -22.34 22.64
CA MET A 50 13.48 -21.54 21.84
C MET A 50 12.30 -21.07 22.68
N ARG A 51 11.88 -19.84 22.45
CA ARG A 51 10.62 -19.31 22.97
C ARG A 51 9.66 -19.09 21.81
N VAL A 52 8.43 -19.57 21.96
CA VAL A 52 7.36 -19.42 20.97
C VAL A 52 6.26 -18.57 21.58
N GLU A 53 6.12 -17.35 21.11
CA GLU A 53 4.99 -16.49 21.47
C GLU A 53 3.87 -16.68 20.45
N LEU A 54 2.73 -17.19 20.92
CA LEU A 54 1.51 -17.35 20.14
C LEU A 54 0.82 -15.99 20.09
N LEU A 55 0.76 -15.42 18.90
CA LEU A 55 0.12 -14.14 18.62
C LEU A 55 -1.24 -14.40 17.98
N PRO A 56 -2.35 -14.09 18.65
CA PRO A 56 -3.69 -14.20 18.08
C PRO A 56 -3.80 -13.41 16.78
N ALA A 57 -4.34 -14.06 15.75
CA ALA A 57 -4.68 -13.44 14.48
C ALA A 57 -6.09 -13.83 14.07
N LEU A 58 -6.85 -12.88 13.51
CA LEU A 58 -8.26 -13.07 13.18
C LEU A 58 -9.06 -13.64 14.39
N SER A 59 -10.18 -14.32 14.14
CA SER A 59 -11.03 -14.90 15.19
C SER A 59 -10.53 -16.25 15.74
N ASP A 60 -9.84 -17.01 14.92
CA ASP A 60 -9.58 -18.43 15.10
C ASP A 60 -8.16 -18.89 14.72
N ASN A 61 -7.29 -17.96 14.29
CA ASN A 61 -5.93 -18.26 13.86
C ASN A 61 -4.87 -17.76 14.86
N TYR A 62 -3.64 -18.24 14.68
CA TYR A 62 -2.45 -17.77 15.39
C TYR A 62 -1.32 -17.53 14.40
N MET A 63 -0.52 -16.52 14.69
CA MET A 63 0.82 -16.33 14.16
C MET A 63 1.80 -16.70 15.28
N TYR A 64 3.05 -16.96 14.93
CA TYR A 64 4.05 -17.38 15.91
C TYR A 64 5.28 -16.48 15.81
N LEU A 65 5.67 -15.88 16.93
CA LEU A 65 6.97 -15.26 17.07
C LEU A 65 7.91 -16.28 17.73
N LEU A 66 8.85 -16.79 16.94
CA LEU A 66 9.93 -17.65 17.40
C LEU A 66 11.09 -16.76 17.83
N ILE A 67 11.65 -17.04 19.00
CA ILE A 67 12.81 -16.33 19.54
C ILE A 67 13.86 -17.38 19.92
N ASP A 68 15.02 -17.32 19.28
CA ASP A 68 16.18 -18.07 19.71
C ASP A 68 16.71 -17.46 21.02
N VAL A 69 16.86 -18.30 22.04
CA VAL A 69 17.21 -17.82 23.38
C VAL A 69 18.67 -17.34 23.45
N GLU A 70 19.56 -17.97 22.70
CA GLU A 70 21.00 -17.69 22.73
C GLU A 70 21.36 -16.54 21.79
N SER A 71 20.97 -16.62 20.52
CA SER A 71 21.31 -15.61 19.51
C SER A 71 20.47 -14.35 19.63
N ARG A 72 19.31 -14.43 20.32
CA ARG A 72 18.31 -13.36 20.41
C ARG A 72 17.70 -13.00 19.06
N GLU A 73 17.87 -13.85 18.05
CA GLU A 73 17.20 -13.72 16.76
C GLU A 73 15.73 -14.10 16.89
N ALA A 74 14.91 -13.52 16.02
CA ALA A 74 13.48 -13.82 16.00
C ALA A 74 12.98 -13.99 14.57
N ALA A 75 11.98 -14.87 14.42
CA ALA A 75 11.26 -15.10 13.18
C ALA A 75 9.76 -15.05 13.44
N ILE A 76 9.00 -14.52 12.49
CA ILE A 76 7.54 -14.58 12.53
C ILE A 76 7.08 -15.62 11.50
N VAL A 77 6.28 -16.57 11.95
CA VAL A 77 5.66 -17.60 11.12
C VAL A 77 4.18 -17.28 10.95
N ASP A 78 3.73 -17.31 9.69
CA ASP A 78 2.36 -17.04 9.27
C ASP A 78 1.78 -15.70 9.78
N PRO A 79 2.43 -14.55 9.49
CA PRO A 79 1.97 -13.23 9.96
C PRO A 79 0.69 -12.77 9.25
N VAL A 80 -0.47 -13.25 9.73
CA VAL A 80 -1.78 -12.80 9.25
C VAL A 80 -2.28 -11.63 10.11
N GLU A 81 -2.29 -10.44 9.53
CA GLU A 81 -2.82 -9.21 10.13
C GLU A 81 -2.39 -8.94 11.60
N PRO A 82 -1.07 -8.89 11.89
CA PRO A 82 -0.58 -8.60 13.23
C PRO A 82 -1.00 -7.19 13.68
N ILE A 83 -1.53 -7.10 14.90
CA ILE A 83 -1.77 -5.81 15.58
C ILE A 83 -0.51 -5.38 16.36
N LYS A 84 0.21 -6.34 16.96
CA LYS A 84 1.45 -6.11 17.70
C LYS A 84 2.45 -7.24 17.50
N VAL A 85 3.73 -6.88 17.60
CA VAL A 85 4.86 -7.83 17.74
C VAL A 85 5.71 -7.34 18.91
N GLY A 86 5.64 -8.03 20.05
CA GLY A 86 6.19 -7.52 21.31
C GLY A 86 5.61 -6.14 21.67
N SER A 87 6.49 -5.13 21.82
CA SER A 87 6.07 -3.73 22.08
C SER A 87 5.78 -2.92 20.83
N LEU A 88 6.01 -3.47 19.63
CA LEU A 88 5.83 -2.77 18.37
C LEU A 88 4.35 -2.84 17.96
N ASN A 89 3.81 -1.71 17.52
CA ASN A 89 2.49 -1.63 16.93
C ASN A 89 2.62 -1.85 15.42
N VAL A 90 1.81 -2.75 14.86
CA VAL A 90 1.80 -3.07 13.43
C VAL A 90 0.43 -2.73 12.85
N LYS A 91 0.43 -2.02 11.73
CA LYS A 91 -0.76 -1.69 10.95
C LYS A 91 -0.61 -2.25 9.54
N CYS A 92 -1.52 -3.15 9.17
CA CYS A 92 -1.62 -3.64 7.80
C CYS A 92 -2.28 -2.58 6.91
N LEU A 93 -1.63 -2.29 5.79
CA LEU A 93 -2.07 -1.36 4.77
C LEU A 93 -2.33 -2.14 3.48
N PHE A 94 -3.60 -2.25 3.10
CA PHE A 94 -3.98 -2.97 1.88
C PHE A 94 -3.62 -2.17 0.62
N THR A 95 -2.70 -2.72 -0.18
CA THR A 95 -2.13 -2.06 -1.36
C THR A 95 -2.25 -2.93 -2.61
N PRO A 96 -3.48 -3.31 -3.02
CA PRO A 96 -3.67 -4.17 -4.19
C PRO A 96 -3.14 -3.47 -5.43
N CYS A 97 -2.34 -4.17 -6.23
CA CYS A 97 -2.01 -3.81 -7.62
C CYS A 97 -1.02 -4.81 -8.19
N HIS A 98 0.14 -4.95 -7.54
CA HIS A 98 1.14 -5.93 -7.93
C HIS A 98 0.54 -7.34 -7.88
N THR A 99 -0.07 -7.66 -6.74
CA THR A 99 -1.05 -8.73 -6.59
C THR A 99 -2.32 -8.15 -6.00
N THR A 100 -3.44 -8.84 -6.14
CA THR A 100 -4.73 -8.47 -5.58
C THR A 100 -4.75 -8.51 -4.05
N GLY A 101 -3.90 -9.33 -3.44
CA GLY A 101 -3.81 -9.54 -1.99
C GLY A 101 -2.67 -8.79 -1.29
N HIS A 102 -1.98 -7.87 -1.95
CA HIS A 102 -0.77 -7.27 -1.40
C HIS A 102 -1.05 -6.41 -0.14
N ILE A 103 -0.25 -6.61 0.91
CA ILE A 103 -0.28 -5.86 2.16
C ILE A 103 1.10 -5.23 2.40
N CYS A 104 1.12 -3.95 2.78
CA CYS A 104 2.29 -3.32 3.38
C CYS A 104 2.13 -3.30 4.91
N TYR A 105 3.23 -3.43 5.66
CA TYR A 105 3.20 -3.42 7.12
C TYR A 105 3.85 -2.14 7.64
N TYR A 106 3.06 -1.26 8.25
CA TYR A 106 3.54 -0.06 8.90
C TYR A 106 3.76 -0.30 10.39
N VAL A 107 4.98 -0.08 10.87
CA VAL A 107 5.45 -0.44 12.20
C VAL A 107 5.86 0.81 12.96
N THR A 108 5.35 0.93 14.18
CA THR A 108 5.62 2.05 15.08
C THR A 108 5.88 1.57 16.50
N LYS A 109 6.47 2.42 17.34
CA LYS A 109 6.64 2.17 18.77
C LYS A 109 6.18 3.39 19.56
N GLU A 110 5.24 3.18 20.48
CA GLU A 110 4.74 4.26 21.35
C GLU A 110 5.87 4.88 22.16
N LYS A 111 5.88 6.21 22.25
CA LYS A 111 6.86 7.01 23.01
C LYS A 111 8.32 6.78 22.57
N SER A 112 8.54 6.32 21.34
CA SER A 112 9.87 6.25 20.73
C SER A 112 10.22 7.57 20.04
N THR A 113 11.51 7.92 20.03
CA THR A 113 12.07 9.01 19.21
C THR A 113 12.59 8.52 17.86
N GLU A 114 12.63 7.20 17.65
CA GLU A 114 13.04 6.60 16.38
C GLU A 114 11.92 6.71 15.32
N PRO A 115 12.27 6.89 14.03
CA PRO A 115 11.28 6.95 12.97
C PRO A 115 10.52 5.63 12.82
N PRO A 116 9.28 5.67 12.33
CA PRO A 116 8.53 4.46 12.01
C PRO A 116 9.11 3.78 10.75
N ALA A 117 8.70 2.54 10.50
CA ALA A 117 9.11 1.77 9.33
C ALA A 117 7.90 1.25 8.54
N VAL A 118 8.04 1.12 7.23
CA VAL A 118 7.06 0.47 6.37
C VAL A 118 7.73 -0.59 5.49
N PHE A 119 7.21 -1.81 5.58
CA PHE A 119 7.62 -2.93 4.74
C PHE A 119 6.69 -3.02 3.55
N THR A 120 7.19 -2.73 2.36
CA THR A 120 6.37 -2.42 1.19
C THR A 120 6.28 -3.56 0.17
N GLY A 121 7.01 -4.65 0.39
CA GLY A 121 7.10 -5.78 -0.54
C GLY A 121 7.35 -5.29 -1.96
N ASP A 122 6.45 -5.67 -2.87
CA ASP A 122 6.55 -5.36 -4.29
C ASP A 122 5.62 -4.22 -4.72
N THR A 123 5.05 -3.48 -3.77
CA THR A 123 4.25 -2.28 -4.08
C THR A 123 5.16 -1.08 -4.37
N LEU A 124 5.98 -0.67 -3.39
CA LEU A 124 6.93 0.44 -3.48
C LEU A 124 8.35 -0.10 -3.38
N PHE A 125 9.21 0.31 -4.31
CA PHE A 125 10.66 0.09 -4.26
C PHE A 125 11.37 1.42 -4.12
N VAL A 126 12.64 1.41 -3.68
CA VAL A 126 13.49 2.59 -3.80
C VAL A 126 13.54 3.02 -5.28
N ALA A 127 13.08 4.23 -5.56
CA ALA A 127 12.95 4.85 -6.88
C ALA A 127 12.04 4.13 -7.89
N GLY A 128 11.21 3.17 -7.46
CA GLY A 128 10.34 2.41 -8.34
C GLY A 128 9.04 1.92 -7.71
N CYS A 129 8.28 1.14 -8.47
CA CYS A 129 7.11 0.40 -8.00
C CYS A 129 7.03 -0.96 -8.71
N GLY A 130 6.19 -1.84 -8.16
CA GLY A 130 5.86 -3.14 -8.76
C GLY A 130 5.30 -3.04 -10.18
N LYS A 131 5.43 -4.14 -10.92
CA LYS A 131 4.61 -4.35 -12.12
C LYS A 131 3.16 -4.58 -11.72
N PHE A 132 2.21 -4.15 -12.55
CA PHE A 132 0.79 -4.26 -12.26
C PHE A 132 0.27 -5.58 -12.81
N PHE A 133 0.67 -6.71 -12.22
CA PHE A 133 0.28 -8.03 -12.74
C PHE A 133 -1.22 -8.29 -12.57
N GLU A 134 -1.78 -7.92 -11.42
CA GLU A 134 -3.17 -8.22 -11.08
C GLU A 134 -3.98 -6.96 -10.73
N GLY A 135 -3.58 -5.80 -11.29
CA GLY A 135 -4.21 -4.54 -10.93
C GLY A 135 -4.02 -3.41 -11.93
N THR A 136 -4.47 -2.23 -11.53
CA THR A 136 -4.56 -1.05 -12.40
C THR A 136 -3.70 0.12 -11.93
N ALA A 137 -3.55 1.13 -12.80
CA ALA A 137 -2.85 2.37 -12.47
C ALA A 137 -3.55 3.16 -11.35
N GLU A 138 -4.88 3.14 -11.30
CA GLU A 138 -5.68 3.72 -10.21
C GLU A 138 -5.35 3.06 -8.87
N GLN A 139 -5.24 1.74 -8.87
CA GLN A 139 -4.91 0.97 -7.67
C GLN A 139 -3.47 1.26 -7.20
N MET A 140 -2.49 1.28 -8.10
CA MET A 140 -1.11 1.67 -7.73
C MET A 140 -1.05 3.12 -7.27
N HIS A 141 -1.75 4.05 -7.95
CA HIS A 141 -1.82 5.45 -7.52
C HIS A 141 -2.38 5.54 -6.10
N LYS A 142 -3.49 4.88 -5.82
CA LYS A 142 -4.08 4.85 -4.48
C LYS A 142 -3.09 4.28 -3.45
N ALA A 143 -2.44 3.16 -3.77
CA ALA A 143 -1.45 2.53 -2.88
C ALA A 143 -0.28 3.47 -2.57
N LEU A 144 0.32 4.09 -3.59
CA LEU A 144 1.51 4.91 -3.44
C LEU A 144 1.22 6.30 -2.88
N ILE A 145 0.19 6.97 -3.39
CA ILE A 145 -0.06 8.38 -3.11
C ILE A 145 -1.03 8.56 -1.94
N ASP A 146 -2.11 7.79 -1.91
CA ASP A 146 -3.21 8.03 -0.96
C ASP A 146 -3.09 7.16 0.31
N ILE A 147 -2.29 6.08 0.27
CA ILE A 147 -2.04 5.19 1.41
C ILE A 147 -0.62 5.39 1.95
N LEU A 148 0.41 5.00 1.18
CA LEU A 148 1.80 5.08 1.64
C LEU A 148 2.28 6.53 1.74
N GLY A 149 1.95 7.36 0.75
CA GLY A 149 2.29 8.78 0.70
C GLY A 149 1.68 9.65 1.80
N CYS A 150 0.69 9.13 2.53
CA CYS A 150 0.06 9.79 3.67
C CYS A 150 0.69 9.42 5.02
N LEU A 151 1.65 8.49 5.05
CA LEU A 151 2.43 8.19 6.26
C LEU A 151 3.43 9.32 6.56
N PRO A 152 3.99 9.39 7.79
CA PRO A 152 4.97 10.41 8.13
C PRO A 152 6.18 10.40 7.18
N PRO A 153 6.69 11.57 6.76
CA PRO A 153 7.75 11.68 5.75
C PRO A 153 9.05 10.96 6.16
N GLU A 154 9.36 10.91 7.46
CA GLU A 154 10.52 10.23 8.02
C GLU A 154 10.42 8.70 8.05
N THR A 155 9.26 8.13 7.66
CA THR A 155 9.05 6.67 7.64
C THR A 155 10.10 5.98 6.77
N LEU A 156 10.82 5.02 7.35
CA LEU A 156 11.80 4.19 6.67
C LEU A 156 11.11 3.19 5.75
N VAL A 157 11.55 3.09 4.49
CA VAL A 157 10.98 2.18 3.48
C VAL A 157 11.87 0.95 3.29
N TYR A 158 11.32 -0.23 3.56
CA TYR A 158 11.95 -1.52 3.36
C TYR A 158 11.19 -2.32 2.28
N CYS A 159 11.74 -2.36 1.07
CA CYS A 159 11.10 -3.00 -0.08
C CYS A 159 11.64 -4.41 -0.37
N GLY A 160 10.92 -5.18 -1.19
CA GLY A 160 11.17 -6.61 -1.41
C GLY A 160 12.40 -6.96 -2.27
N HIS A 161 12.93 -6.02 -3.07
CA HIS A 161 14.00 -6.29 -4.05
C HIS A 161 15.04 -5.19 -4.16
N GLU A 162 16.28 -5.58 -4.49
CA GLU A 162 17.41 -4.69 -4.76
C GLU A 162 17.40 -4.21 -6.23
N TYR A 163 16.38 -3.43 -6.60
CA TYR A 163 16.21 -2.87 -7.95
C TYR A 163 16.67 -1.42 -8.09
N THR A 164 17.22 -0.83 -7.04
CA THR A 164 17.45 0.62 -6.90
C THR A 164 18.25 1.23 -8.05
N VAL A 165 19.37 0.62 -8.46
CA VAL A 165 20.17 1.14 -9.58
C VAL A 165 19.38 1.13 -10.89
N SER A 166 18.62 0.06 -11.16
CA SER A 166 17.81 -0.05 -12.38
C SER A 166 16.64 0.95 -12.38
N ASN A 167 16.04 1.15 -11.21
CA ASN A 167 14.96 2.09 -10.98
C ASN A 167 15.43 3.53 -11.17
N LEU A 168 16.58 3.90 -10.58
CA LEU A 168 17.16 5.23 -10.72
C LEU A 168 17.65 5.53 -12.14
N LYS A 169 18.11 4.51 -12.89
CA LYS A 169 18.40 4.67 -14.33
C LYS A 169 17.14 5.03 -15.13
N PHE A 170 16.00 4.44 -14.80
CA PHE A 170 14.72 4.82 -15.39
C PHE A 170 14.26 6.20 -14.90
N ALA A 171 14.37 6.49 -13.60
CA ALA A 171 14.04 7.81 -13.05
C ALA A 171 14.83 8.93 -13.76
N ARG A 172 16.14 8.71 -14.01
CA ARG A 172 16.99 9.66 -14.75
C ARG A 172 16.57 9.83 -16.21
N HIS A 173 15.99 8.81 -16.82
CA HIS A 173 15.42 8.91 -18.17
C HIS A 173 14.13 9.76 -18.16
N VAL A 174 13.31 9.65 -17.11
CA VAL A 174 12.07 10.44 -16.94
C VAL A 174 12.37 11.90 -16.57
N GLU A 175 13.32 12.14 -15.68
CA GLU A 175 13.70 13.48 -15.22
C GLU A 175 15.23 13.67 -15.30
N PRO A 176 15.80 13.93 -16.50
CA PRO A 176 17.24 14.00 -16.70
C PRO A 176 17.92 15.13 -15.90
N ASP A 177 17.21 16.23 -15.69
CA ASP A 177 17.72 17.43 -15.00
C ASP A 177 17.55 17.38 -13.47
N ASN A 178 16.95 16.31 -12.92
CA ASN A 178 16.79 16.16 -11.47
C ASN A 178 18.10 15.67 -10.85
N GLU A 179 18.86 16.60 -10.26
CA GLU A 179 20.15 16.30 -9.60
C GLU A 179 20.05 15.29 -8.46
N VAL A 180 18.89 15.21 -7.77
CA VAL A 180 18.71 14.28 -6.66
C VAL A 180 18.75 12.84 -7.17
N ILE A 181 18.13 12.57 -8.32
CA ILE A 181 18.20 11.26 -8.99
C ILE A 181 19.65 10.93 -9.34
N GLN A 182 20.41 11.88 -9.88
CA GLN A 182 21.80 11.65 -10.29
C GLN A 182 22.70 11.32 -9.08
N LYS A 183 22.57 12.08 -7.99
CA LYS A 183 23.32 11.85 -6.73
C LYS A 183 22.93 10.50 -6.10
N LYS A 184 21.63 10.18 -6.05
CA LYS A 184 21.14 8.90 -5.50
C LYS A 184 21.59 7.72 -6.36
N LEU A 185 21.66 7.87 -7.68
CA LEU A 185 22.17 6.83 -8.58
C LEU A 185 23.66 6.55 -8.37
N ALA A 186 24.48 7.59 -8.19
CA ALA A 186 25.89 7.43 -7.88
C ALA A 186 26.08 6.69 -6.54
N TRP A 187 25.37 7.12 -5.49
CA TRP A 187 25.34 6.45 -4.20
C TRP A 187 24.91 4.98 -4.30
N ALA A 188 23.84 4.68 -5.04
CA ALA A 188 23.35 3.31 -5.19
C ALA A 188 24.35 2.42 -5.92
N LYS A 189 25.04 2.94 -6.95
CA LYS A 189 26.10 2.21 -7.65
C LYS A 189 27.25 1.85 -6.70
N GLU A 190 27.67 2.79 -5.86
CA GLU A 190 28.74 2.59 -4.88
C GLU A 190 28.35 1.55 -3.81
N LYS A 191 27.15 1.67 -3.22
CA LYS A 191 26.61 0.67 -2.27
C LYS A 191 26.61 -0.73 -2.88
N CYS A 192 26.04 -0.88 -4.08
CA CYS A 192 26.00 -2.18 -4.76
C CYS A 192 27.41 -2.71 -5.08
N SER A 193 28.37 -1.86 -5.47
CA SER A 193 29.75 -2.32 -5.72
C SER A 193 30.46 -2.80 -4.46
N ASN A 194 30.05 -2.30 -3.30
CA ASN A 194 30.56 -2.73 -1.99
C ASN A 194 29.78 -3.93 -1.41
N GLY A 195 28.78 -4.46 -2.12
CA GLY A 195 27.92 -5.54 -1.63
C GLY A 195 26.94 -5.11 -0.52
N GLU A 196 26.73 -3.80 -0.36
CA GLU A 196 25.82 -3.25 0.63
C GLU A 196 24.40 -3.04 0.05
N PRO A 197 23.35 -3.26 0.84
CA PRO A 197 21.98 -2.99 0.41
C PRO A 197 21.72 -1.48 0.28
N THR A 198 20.75 -1.12 -0.57
CA THR A 198 20.30 0.26 -0.76
C THR A 198 19.04 0.63 0.02
N VAL A 199 18.57 -0.28 0.87
CA VAL A 199 17.50 -0.05 1.85
C VAL A 199 18.09 0.25 3.24
N PRO A 200 17.35 0.98 4.11
CA PRO A 200 16.11 1.68 3.80
C PRO A 200 16.33 3.01 3.06
N SER A 201 15.29 3.49 2.37
CA SER A 201 15.11 4.91 2.07
C SER A 201 14.09 5.53 3.05
N THR A 202 13.69 6.79 2.84
CA THR A 202 12.55 7.41 3.54
C THR A 202 11.42 7.75 2.56
N LEU A 203 10.18 7.90 3.03
CA LEU A 203 9.10 8.38 2.16
C LEU A 203 9.37 9.79 1.63
N ALA A 204 9.96 10.67 2.45
CA ALA A 204 10.42 11.99 2.02
C ALA A 204 11.38 11.89 0.82
N ASP A 205 12.38 11.00 0.91
CA ASP A 205 13.32 10.74 -0.17
C ASP A 205 12.60 10.27 -1.44
N GLU A 206 11.67 9.31 -1.34
CA GLU A 206 10.97 8.78 -2.51
C GLU A 206 10.20 9.86 -3.28
N PHE A 207 9.63 10.86 -2.60
CA PHE A 207 9.00 12.01 -3.27
C PHE A 207 9.97 12.91 -4.03
N THR A 208 11.29 12.78 -3.83
CA THR A 208 12.31 13.58 -4.54
C THR A 208 12.83 12.92 -5.82
N PHE A 209 12.82 11.58 -5.91
CA PHE A 209 13.45 10.86 -7.03
C PHE A 209 12.63 9.72 -7.63
N ASN A 210 11.55 9.26 -6.99
CA ASN A 210 10.76 8.13 -7.51
C ASN A 210 9.69 8.63 -8.48
N PRO A 211 9.78 8.34 -9.79
CA PRO A 211 8.84 8.87 -10.78
C PRO A 211 7.38 8.44 -10.50
N PHE A 212 7.16 7.29 -9.84
CA PHE A 212 5.82 6.81 -9.49
C PHE A 212 5.24 7.51 -8.25
N MET A 213 6.07 8.01 -7.34
CA MET A 213 5.64 8.87 -6.23
C MET A 213 5.46 10.33 -6.67
N ARG A 214 6.04 10.69 -7.82
CA ARG A 214 6.07 12.05 -8.39
C ARG A 214 5.10 12.25 -9.55
N VAL A 215 4.08 11.40 -9.70
CA VAL A 215 3.08 11.49 -10.80
C VAL A 215 2.23 12.77 -10.79
N LYS A 216 2.30 13.57 -9.73
CA LYS A 216 1.68 14.90 -9.62
C LYS A 216 2.61 16.04 -10.10
N GLU A 217 3.91 15.77 -10.25
CA GLU A 217 4.91 16.75 -10.66
C GLU A 217 4.81 17.02 -12.16
N LYS A 218 4.85 18.31 -12.52
CA LYS A 218 4.73 18.73 -13.92
C LYS A 218 5.84 18.17 -14.80
N SER A 219 7.07 18.07 -14.30
CA SER A 219 8.21 17.47 -15.02
C SER A 219 7.93 16.03 -15.45
N VAL A 220 7.38 15.22 -14.55
CA VAL A 220 7.03 13.82 -14.79
C VAL A 220 5.85 13.71 -15.75
N GLN A 221 4.83 14.56 -15.57
CA GLN A 221 3.66 14.63 -16.45
C GLN A 221 4.04 15.02 -17.89
N ASP A 222 4.92 16.00 -18.04
CA ASP A 222 5.39 16.47 -19.35
C ASP A 222 6.19 15.39 -20.09
N HIS A 223 7.01 14.59 -19.39
CA HIS A 223 7.77 13.47 -19.97
C HIS A 223 6.86 12.48 -20.70
N VAL A 224 5.76 12.06 -20.07
CA VAL A 224 4.78 11.13 -20.66
C VAL A 224 3.63 11.80 -21.39
N LYS A 225 3.65 13.14 -21.51
CA LYS A 225 2.63 13.97 -22.16
C LYS A 225 1.22 13.73 -21.61
N GLN A 226 1.10 13.66 -20.30
CA GLN A 226 -0.18 13.52 -19.59
C GLN A 226 -0.41 14.74 -18.67
N THR A 227 -1.63 14.89 -18.17
CA THR A 227 -2.00 15.95 -17.22
C THR A 227 -2.68 15.43 -15.96
N SER A 228 -3.11 14.16 -15.95
CA SER A 228 -3.66 13.51 -14.77
C SER A 228 -2.62 12.58 -14.13
N SER A 229 -2.61 12.50 -12.80
CA SER A 229 -1.67 11.64 -12.07
C SER A 229 -1.90 10.16 -12.37
N ILE A 230 -3.15 9.74 -12.61
CA ILE A 230 -3.50 8.36 -12.93
C ILE A 230 -3.03 7.99 -14.35
N GLU A 231 -3.24 8.84 -15.36
CA GLU A 231 -2.73 8.56 -16.71
C GLU A 231 -1.21 8.62 -16.76
N THR A 232 -0.60 9.48 -15.94
CA THR A 232 0.85 9.56 -15.76
C THR A 232 1.40 8.25 -15.18
N MET A 233 0.79 7.74 -14.10
CA MET A 233 1.10 6.44 -13.51
C MET A 233 1.02 5.31 -14.56
N ARG A 234 -0.07 5.28 -15.34
CA ARG A 234 -0.29 4.28 -16.39
C ARG A 234 0.79 4.33 -17.47
N SER A 235 1.11 5.53 -17.95
CA SER A 235 2.07 5.74 -19.03
C SER A 235 3.50 5.41 -18.58
N LEU A 236 3.91 5.89 -17.40
CA LEU A 236 5.22 5.58 -16.82
C LEU A 236 5.41 4.07 -16.61
N ARG A 237 4.38 3.37 -16.12
CA ARG A 237 4.48 1.93 -15.88
C ARG A 237 4.71 1.18 -17.18
N LYS A 238 3.93 1.48 -18.22
CA LYS A 238 4.08 0.91 -19.56
C LYS A 238 5.47 1.19 -20.14
N GLU A 239 5.97 2.41 -19.98
CA GLU A 239 7.30 2.79 -20.44
C GLU A 239 8.40 2.01 -19.70
N LYS A 240 8.33 1.92 -18.37
CA LYS A 240 9.30 1.18 -17.56
C LYS A 240 9.31 -0.32 -17.86
N ASP A 241 8.16 -0.89 -18.23
CA ASP A 241 8.03 -2.33 -18.53
C ASP A 241 8.79 -2.75 -19.79
N VAL A 242 8.99 -1.82 -20.72
CA VAL A 242 9.78 -2.04 -21.95
C VAL A 242 11.14 -1.35 -21.94
N PHE A 243 11.45 -0.58 -20.88
CA PHE A 243 12.68 0.17 -20.74
C PHE A 243 13.88 -0.77 -20.63
N ARG A 244 14.81 -0.65 -21.59
CA ARG A 244 16.08 -1.39 -21.56
C ARG A 244 17.08 -0.62 -20.72
N VAL A 245 17.43 -1.17 -19.56
CA VAL A 245 18.38 -0.56 -18.64
C VAL A 245 19.72 -0.32 -19.36
N PRO A 246 20.17 0.95 -19.49
CA PRO A 246 21.46 1.23 -20.12
C PRO A 246 22.59 0.57 -19.35
N LYS A 247 23.56 -0.02 -20.07
CA LYS A 247 24.72 -0.68 -19.46
C LYS A 247 25.70 0.29 -18.79
N VAL A 248 25.59 1.59 -19.10
CA VAL A 248 26.51 2.66 -18.65
C VAL A 248 25.80 3.60 -17.66
#